data_AF-A0A2G2DF66-F1
#
_entry.id   AF-A0A2G2DF66-F1
#
_cell.length_a   1.000
_cell.length_b   1.000
_cell.length_c   1.000
_cell.angle_alpha   90.00
_cell.angle_beta   90.00
_cell.angle_gamma   90.00
#
_symmetry.space_group_name_H-M   'P 1'
#
loop_
_entity.id
_entity.type
_entity.pdbx_description
1 polymer ?
#
loop_
_entity_poly.entity_id
_entity_poly.type
_entity_poly.pdbx_seq_one_letter_code
_entity_poly.pdbx_strand_id
1 'polypeptide(L)'
;MQKEIKYYVLLLGLFLTLSSFLFFARAQGAYQLMLIGGGLVSIVFYAFIIFSKDGWKIKLLWTMIIFGSIILQRITEPILIKGSYMIYLNNHSQELLEVDKILMGTEYDISILNDNIEFESLDDSLAHILTHPSTFQATAKLVHQKMI
;
A
#
# COMPACT_ATOMS: atom_id res chain seq x y z
N MET A 1 -23.04 13.66 29.59
CA MET A 1 -22.34 14.14 28.39
C MET A 1 -20.87 13.68 28.30
N GLN A 2 -20.02 13.88 29.33
CA GLN A 2 -18.60 13.45 29.26
C GLN A 2 -18.37 11.94 29.13
N LYS A 3 -19.28 11.08 29.63
CA LYS A 3 -19.13 9.62 29.52
C LYS A 3 -19.19 9.10 28.07
N GLU A 4 -19.83 9.83 27.17
CA GLU A 4 -20.08 9.37 25.81
C GLU A 4 -19.00 9.83 24.82
N ILE A 5 -18.31 10.93 25.11
CA ILE A 5 -17.33 11.53 24.18
C ILE A 5 -16.20 10.56 23.82
N LYS A 6 -15.75 9.73 24.77
CA LYS A 6 -14.69 8.75 24.55
C LYS A 6 -15.02 7.72 23.48
N TYR A 7 -16.30 7.36 23.33
CA TYR A 7 -16.77 6.42 22.32
C TYR A 7 -16.77 7.07 20.93
N TYR A 8 -17.23 8.31 20.84
CA TYR A 8 -17.20 9.07 19.59
C TYR A 8 -15.77 9.31 19.11
N VAL A 9 -14.85 9.66 20.01
CA VAL A 9 -13.45 9.86 19.65
C VAL A 9 -12.78 8.55 19.22
N LEU A 10 -13.12 7.42 19.85
CA LEU A 10 -12.67 6.10 19.41
C LEU A 10 -13.13 5.80 17.97
N LEU A 11 -14.42 6.02 17.69
CA LEU A 11 -15.00 5.81 16.36
C LEU A 11 -14.37 6.75 15.32
N LEU A 12 -14.10 8.00 15.69
CA LEU A 12 -13.41 8.96 14.84
C LEU A 12 -11.99 8.48 14.51
N GLY A 13 -11.25 7.98 15.50
CA GLY A 13 -9.92 7.39 15.29
C GLY A 13 -9.96 6.21 14.31
N LEU A 14 -10.91 5.28 14.49
CA LEU A 14 -11.10 4.14 13.59
C LEU A 14 -11.45 4.60 12.18
N PHE A 15 -12.35 5.57 12.05
CA PHE A 15 -12.72 6.14 10.77
C PHE A 15 -11.55 6.85 10.07
N LEU A 16 -10.73 7.59 10.82
CA LEU A 16 -9.50 8.22 10.31
C LEU A 16 -8.52 7.17 9.78
N THR A 17 -8.31 6.07 10.51
CA THR A 17 -7.45 4.98 10.03
C THR A 17 -7.97 4.35 8.75
N LEU A 18 -9.28 4.10 8.64
CA LEU A 18 -9.88 3.52 7.44
C LEU A 18 -9.80 4.50 6.25
N SER A 19 -10.07 5.78 6.50
CA SER A 19 -10.04 6.81 5.47
C SER A 19 -8.62 7.11 4.98
N SER A 20 -7.59 6.82 5.78
CA SER A 20 -6.20 7.04 5.40
C SER A 20 -5.83 6.34 4.08
N PHE A 21 -6.37 5.13 3.82
CA PHE A 21 -6.07 4.36 2.61
C PHE A 21 -6.48 5.07 1.31
N LEU A 22 -7.45 5.99 1.36
CA LEU A 22 -7.82 6.83 0.20
C LEU A 22 -6.70 7.80 -0.21
N PHE A 23 -5.78 8.11 0.70
CA PHE A 23 -4.67 9.03 0.47
C PHE A 23 -3.36 8.32 0.12
N PHE A 24 -3.34 6.97 0.15
CA PHE A 24 -2.14 6.18 -0.08
C PHE A 24 -1.39 6.58 -1.36
N ALA A 25 -2.06 6.52 -2.52
CA ALA A 25 -1.43 6.86 -3.80
C ALA A 25 -1.28 8.37 -4.05
N ARG A 26 -1.93 9.24 -3.28
CA ARG A 26 -2.02 10.69 -3.56
C ARG A 26 -1.11 11.55 -2.69
N ALA A 27 -0.99 11.20 -1.41
CA ALA A 27 -0.26 12.00 -0.43
C ALA A 27 0.24 11.08 0.69
N GLN A 28 1.39 10.44 0.45
CA GLN A 28 1.96 9.44 1.35
C GLN A 28 2.15 9.97 2.78
N GLY A 29 2.52 11.24 2.94
CA GLY A 29 2.63 11.88 4.25
C GLY A 29 1.29 11.99 4.99
N ALA A 30 0.22 12.38 4.29
CA ALA A 30 -1.12 12.44 4.86
C ALA A 30 -1.65 11.04 5.22
N TYR A 31 -1.39 10.05 4.37
CA TYR A 31 -1.69 8.65 4.64
C TYR A 31 -1.03 8.18 5.95
N GLN A 32 0.28 8.37 6.09
CA GLN A 32 1.02 7.94 7.29
C GLN A 32 0.52 8.68 8.55
N LEU A 33 0.31 9.99 8.46
CA LEU A 33 -0.16 10.80 9.57
C LEU A 33 -1.56 10.39 10.03
N MET A 34 -2.50 10.16 9.10
CA MET A 34 -3.86 9.73 9.43
C MET A 34 -3.90 8.30 9.96
N LEU A 35 -3.10 7.40 9.39
CA LEU A 35 -3.03 6.00 9.83
C LEU A 35 -2.45 5.90 11.25
N ILE A 36 -1.29 6.51 11.48
CA ILE A 36 -0.63 6.47 12.79
C ILE A 36 -1.41 7.29 13.81
N GLY A 37 -1.82 8.51 13.45
CA GLY A 37 -2.58 9.41 14.32
C GLY A 37 -3.93 8.82 14.71
N GLY A 38 -4.69 8.31 13.74
CA GLY A 38 -5.96 7.63 14.00
C GLY A 38 -5.77 6.39 14.87
N GLY A 39 -4.73 5.59 14.60
CA GLY A 39 -4.42 4.38 15.37
C GLY A 39 -4.07 4.68 16.83
N LEU A 40 -3.23 5.70 17.07
CA LEU A 40 -2.88 6.16 18.42
C LEU A 40 -4.10 6.67 19.18
N VAL A 41 -4.93 7.50 18.54
CA VAL A 41 -6.19 7.97 19.15
C VAL A 41 -7.07 6.78 19.53
N SER A 42 -7.24 5.81 18.62
CA SER A 42 -8.04 4.62 18.92
C SER A 42 -7.48 3.79 20.07
N ILE A 43 -6.16 3.57 20.13
CA ILE A 43 -5.51 2.82 21.21
C ILE A 43 -5.71 3.52 22.55
N VAL A 44 -5.46 4.83 22.62
CA VAL A 44 -5.57 5.61 23.85
C VAL A 44 -7.01 5.59 24.38
N PHE A 45 -7.99 5.88 23.50
CA PHE A 45 -9.39 5.91 23.92
C PHE A 45 -9.97 4.53 24.23
N TYR A 46 -9.52 3.49 23.53
CA TYR A 46 -9.85 2.12 23.89
C TYR A 46 -9.30 1.75 25.28
N ALA A 47 -8.06 2.13 25.60
CA ALA A 47 -7.50 1.93 26.93
C ALA A 47 -8.35 2.64 28.01
N PHE A 48 -8.77 3.89 27.76
CA PHE A 48 -9.69 4.60 28.65
C PHE A 48 -11.02 3.87 28.87
N ILE A 49 -11.54 3.17 27.85
CA ILE A 49 -12.78 2.38 27.96
C ILE A 49 -12.54 1.09 28.76
N ILE A 50 -11.39 0.42 28.58
CA ILE A 50 -11.07 -0.81 29.32
C ILE A 50 -10.81 -0.51 30.80
N PHE A 51 -10.15 0.60 31.12
CA PHE A 51 -9.87 0.99 32.51
C PHE A 51 -10.99 1.80 33.19
N SER A 52 -12.07 2.12 32.48
CA SER A 52 -13.20 2.82 33.09
C SER A 52 -13.96 1.91 34.08
N LYS A 53 -14.74 2.54 34.97
CA LYS A 53 -15.67 1.84 35.87
C LYS A 53 -16.95 1.34 35.18
N ASP A 54 -16.96 1.23 33.85
CA ASP A 54 -18.12 0.76 33.11
C ASP A 54 -18.29 -0.76 33.28
N GLY A 55 -19.52 -1.24 33.05
CA GLY A 55 -19.84 -2.66 33.14
C GLY A 55 -19.09 -3.51 32.12
N TRP A 56 -18.78 -4.76 32.49
CA TRP A 56 -18.02 -5.69 31.65
C TRP A 56 -18.64 -5.90 30.25
N LYS A 57 -19.97 -5.85 30.14
CA LYS A 57 -20.70 -5.97 28.86
C LYS A 57 -20.30 -4.88 27.86
N ILE A 58 -20.15 -3.65 28.33
CA ILE A 58 -19.77 -2.51 27.49
C ILE A 58 -18.33 -2.68 27.00
N LYS A 59 -17.43 -3.10 27.89
CA LYS A 59 -16.03 -3.37 27.55
C LYS A 59 -15.92 -4.45 26.47
N LEU A 60 -16.65 -5.55 26.64
CA LEU A 60 -16.68 -6.65 25.68
C LEU A 60 -17.23 -6.22 24.30
N LEU A 61 -18.29 -5.42 24.29
CA LEU A 61 -18.84 -4.86 23.05
C LEU A 61 -17.80 -4.01 22.31
N TRP A 62 -17.10 -3.12 23.01
CA TRP A 62 -16.07 -2.29 22.38
C TRP A 62 -14.84 -3.08 21.93
N THR A 63 -14.45 -4.11 22.66
CA THR A 63 -13.41 -5.05 22.20
C THR A 63 -13.83 -5.74 20.90
N MET A 64 -15.09 -6.18 20.79
CA MET A 64 -15.60 -6.76 19.54
C MET A 64 -15.63 -5.76 18.39
N ILE A 65 -15.99 -4.50 18.65
CA ILE A 65 -15.94 -3.44 17.64
C ILE A 65 -14.51 -3.24 17.14
N ILE A 66 -13.53 -3.14 18.04
CA ILE A 66 -12.11 -2.97 17.65
C ILE A 66 -11.62 -4.15 16.82
N PHE A 67 -11.92 -5.37 17.26
CA PHE A 67 -11.52 -6.57 16.53
C PHE A 67 -12.19 -6.63 15.15
N GLY A 68 -13.49 -6.32 15.07
CA GLY A 68 -14.22 -6.22 13.83
C GLY A 68 -13.65 -5.13 12.90
N SER A 69 -13.24 -3.99 13.44
CA SER A 69 -12.60 -2.93 12.66
C SER A 69 -11.24 -3.35 12.10
N ILE A 70 -10.43 -4.12 12.83
CA ILE A 70 -9.16 -4.65 12.32
C ILE A 70 -9.42 -5.59 11.14
N ILE A 71 -10.41 -6.49 11.26
CA ILE A 71 -10.79 -7.39 10.16
C ILE A 71 -11.29 -6.59 8.96
N LEU A 72 -12.20 -5.64 9.19
CA LEU A 72 -12.73 -4.76 8.15
C LEU A 72 -11.60 -4.00 7.45
N GLN A 73 -10.63 -3.49 8.21
CA GLN A 73 -9.48 -2.79 7.68
C GLN A 73 -8.66 -3.68 6.76
N ARG A 74 -8.37 -4.92 7.15
CA ARG A 74 -7.62 -5.87 6.31
C ARG A 74 -8.32 -6.20 4.99
N ILE A 75 -9.65 -6.29 5.00
CA ILE A 75 -10.44 -6.57 3.79
C ILE A 75 -10.52 -5.33 2.90
N THR A 76 -10.67 -4.15 3.51
CA THR A 76 -10.93 -2.89 2.78
C THR A 76 -9.65 -2.26 2.25
N GLU A 77 -8.51 -2.47 2.92
CA GLU A 77 -7.18 -1.99 2.55
C GLU A 77 -6.82 -2.24 1.07
N PRO A 78 -6.84 -3.48 0.53
CA PRO A 78 -6.47 -3.71 -0.86
C PRO A 78 -7.43 -3.03 -1.85
N ILE A 79 -8.72 -2.92 -1.51
CA ILE A 79 -9.73 -2.29 -2.35
C ILE A 79 -9.50 -0.78 -2.43
N LEU A 80 -9.30 -0.13 -1.27
CA LEU A 80 -9.09 1.32 -1.20
C LEU A 80 -7.75 1.73 -1.78
N ILE A 81 -6.70 0.93 -1.59
CA ILE A 81 -5.39 1.18 -2.20
C ILE A 81 -5.53 1.13 -3.73
N LYS A 82 -6.14 0.06 -4.29
CA LYS A 82 -6.38 -0.06 -5.74
C LYS A 82 -7.22 1.11 -6.27
N GLY A 83 -8.28 1.48 -5.55
CA GLY A 83 -9.11 2.64 -5.91
C GLY A 83 -8.30 3.94 -5.91
N SER A 84 -7.45 4.16 -4.90
CA SER A 84 -6.59 5.35 -4.82
C SER A 84 -5.61 5.43 -5.98
N TYR A 85 -5.04 4.30 -6.41
CA TYR A 85 -4.16 4.22 -7.57
C TYR A 85 -4.88 4.50 -8.88
N MET A 86 -6.07 3.91 -9.09
CA MET A 86 -6.85 4.16 -10.31
C MET A 86 -7.22 5.63 -10.46
N ILE A 87 -7.57 6.30 -9.35
CA ILE A 87 -7.83 7.75 -9.36
C ILE A 87 -6.55 8.52 -9.74
N TYR A 88 -5.40 8.14 -9.18
CA TYR A 88 -4.13 8.77 -9.49
C TYR A 88 -3.75 8.62 -10.97
N LEU A 89 -3.86 7.41 -11.52
CA LEU A 89 -3.58 7.10 -12.93
C LEU A 89 -4.51 7.87 -13.87
N ASN A 90 -5.80 7.96 -13.54
CA ASN A 90 -6.76 8.70 -14.35
C ASN A 90 -6.43 10.20 -14.40
N ASN A 91 -6.01 10.76 -13.26
CA ASN A 91 -5.66 12.19 -13.16
C ASN A 91 -4.35 12.55 -13.88
N HIS A 92 -3.40 11.61 -14.03
CA HIS A 92 -2.11 11.83 -14.69
C HIS A 92 -1.96 11.03 -16.00
N SER A 93 -3.09 10.60 -16.58
CA SER A 93 -3.12 9.75 -17.77
C SER A 93 -2.40 10.37 -18.97
N GLN A 94 -2.43 11.70 -19.10
CA GLN A 94 -1.74 12.41 -20.18
C GLN A 94 -0.21 12.39 -20.04
N GLU A 95 0.31 12.65 -18.83
CA GLU A 95 1.75 12.59 -18.53
C GLU A 95 2.29 11.17 -18.69
N LEU A 96 1.52 10.16 -18.25
CA LEU A 96 1.88 8.76 -18.40
C LEU A 96 1.91 8.33 -19.87
N LEU A 97 1.00 8.84 -20.71
CA LEU A 97 1.02 8.59 -22.15
C LEU A 97 2.21 9.27 -22.85
N GLU A 98 2.68 10.41 -22.34
CA GLU A 98 3.89 11.06 -22.86
C GLU A 98 5.15 10.27 -22.51
N VAL A 99 5.25 9.76 -21.28
CA VAL A 99 6.34 8.86 -20.87
C VAL A 99 6.32 7.55 -21.65
N ASP A 100 5.14 6.97 -21.87
CA ASP A 100 4.98 5.75 -22.67
C ASP A 100 5.39 5.98 -24.13
N LYS A 101 5.09 7.15 -24.71
CA LYS A 101 5.58 7.52 -26.05
C LYS A 101 7.09 7.71 -26.11
N ILE A 102 7.72 8.21 -25.05
CA ILE A 102 9.19 8.33 -24.99
C ILE A 102 9.81 6.94 -24.89
N LEU A 103 9.28 6.06 -24.03
CA LEU A 103 9.75 4.68 -23.83
C LEU A 103 9.52 3.79 -25.06
N MET A 104 8.37 3.91 -25.73
CA MET A 104 8.09 3.18 -26.96
C MET A 104 8.74 3.80 -28.20
N GLY A 105 9.06 5.10 -28.14
CA GLY A 105 9.77 5.83 -29.21
C GLY A 105 11.29 5.64 -29.19
N THR A 106 11.85 5.04 -28.14
CA THR A 106 13.27 4.66 -28.03
C THR A 106 13.46 3.17 -28.31
N GLU A 107 13.24 2.75 -29.56
CA GLU A 107 13.92 1.54 -30.06
C GLU A 107 15.43 1.85 -30.14
N TYR A 108 16.19 1.37 -29.15
CA TYR A 108 17.66 1.31 -29.11
C TYR A 108 18.44 2.63 -29.27
N ASP A 109 18.80 3.26 -28.14
CA ASP A 109 20.20 3.61 -27.84
C ASP A 109 20.32 3.97 -26.35
N ILE A 110 20.29 2.95 -25.47
CA ILE A 110 20.79 3.13 -24.10
C ILE A 110 22.31 2.98 -24.22
N SER A 111 22.96 4.02 -24.74
CA SER A 111 24.39 4.21 -24.57
C SER A 111 24.59 4.51 -23.08
N ILE A 112 24.77 3.45 -22.31
CA ILE A 112 25.29 3.50 -20.94
C ILE A 112 26.52 4.40 -21.03
N LEU A 113 26.44 5.58 -20.40
CA LEU A 113 27.54 6.51 -20.31
C LEU A 113 28.77 5.75 -19.85
N ASN A 114 29.74 5.63 -20.77
CA ASN A 114 31.15 5.38 -20.60
C ASN A 114 31.65 5.29 -19.15
N ASP A 115 31.42 4.15 -18.51
CA ASP A 115 32.29 3.62 -17.48
C ASP A 115 32.81 2.29 -18.00
N ASN A 116 34.12 2.23 -18.24
CA ASN A 116 34.84 1.01 -18.56
C ASN A 116 34.71 0.06 -17.36
N ILE A 117 33.66 -0.75 -17.35
CA ILE A 117 33.61 -1.94 -16.53
C ILE A 117 34.43 -2.98 -17.29
N GLU A 118 35.67 -3.18 -16.86
CA GLU A 118 36.46 -4.36 -17.20
C GLU A 118 35.64 -5.59 -16.76
N PHE A 119 34.98 -6.23 -17.72
CA PHE A 119 34.44 -7.56 -17.51
C PHE A 119 35.61 -8.54 -17.52
N GLU A 120 36.10 -8.87 -16.32
CA GLU A 120 36.87 -10.09 -16.11
C GLU A 120 36.02 -11.25 -16.66
N SER A 121 36.59 -11.95 -17.64
CA SER A 121 35.93 -12.95 -18.48
C SER A 121 35.12 -13.96 -17.65
N LEU A 122 33.81 -13.80 -17.64
CA LEU A 122 32.88 -14.81 -17.15
C LEU A 122 32.76 -15.89 -18.23
N ASP A 123 33.37 -17.02 -17.91
CA ASP A 123 33.29 -18.35 -18.51
C ASP A 123 32.18 -18.55 -19.57
N ASP A 124 32.59 -19.01 -20.76
CA ASP A 124 31.77 -19.25 -21.98
C ASP A 124 30.60 -20.23 -21.79
N SER A 125 30.37 -20.74 -20.58
CA SER A 125 29.32 -21.70 -20.24
C SER A 125 27.92 -21.09 -20.05
N LEU A 126 27.78 -19.76 -19.93
CA LEU A 126 26.48 -19.09 -19.69
C LEU A 126 25.92 -18.30 -20.89
N ALA A 127 26.69 -18.12 -21.97
CA ALA A 127 26.24 -17.40 -23.17
C ALA A 127 25.07 -18.10 -23.91
N HIS A 128 24.85 -19.40 -23.67
CA HIS A 128 23.82 -20.16 -24.37
C HIS A 128 22.41 -20.08 -23.75
N ILE A 129 22.26 -19.45 -22.57
CA ILE A 129 20.96 -19.33 -21.87
C ILE A 129 20.22 -18.02 -22.23
N LEU A 130 20.93 -17.01 -22.75
CA LEU A 130 20.38 -15.69 -23.06
C LEU A 130 19.92 -15.49 -24.52
N THR A 131 20.04 -16.50 -25.38
CA THR A 131 19.69 -16.41 -26.82
C THR A 131 18.30 -16.95 -27.15
N HIS A 132 17.50 -17.37 -26.17
CA HIS A 132 16.14 -17.86 -26.41
C HIS A 132 15.07 -17.01 -25.70
N PRO A 133 14.27 -16.21 -26.44
CA PRO A 133 13.26 -15.31 -25.87
C PRO A 133 12.08 -16.02 -25.16
N SER A 134 12.02 -17.36 -25.20
CA SER A 134 10.98 -18.16 -24.54
C SER A 134 11.19 -18.34 -23.03
N THR A 135 12.41 -18.17 -22.50
CA THR A 135 12.69 -18.30 -21.06
C THR A 135 12.32 -17.03 -20.27
N PHE A 136 12.37 -15.85 -20.89
CA PHE A 136 11.97 -14.59 -20.25
C PHE A 136 10.45 -14.46 -20.06
N GLN A 137 9.65 -15.00 -21.00
CA GLN A 137 8.19 -15.05 -20.84
C GLN A 137 7.75 -16.03 -19.73
N ALA A 138 8.53 -17.09 -19.47
CA ALA A 138 8.20 -18.06 -18.43
C ALA A 138 8.39 -17.49 -17.02
N THR A 139 9.44 -16.68 -16.79
CA THR A 139 9.67 -16.01 -15.51
C THR A 139 8.67 -14.88 -15.25
N ALA A 140 8.26 -14.13 -16.28
CA ALA A 140 7.22 -13.10 -16.12
C ALA A 140 5.85 -13.69 -15.74
N LYS A 141 5.46 -14.85 -16.31
CA LYS A 141 4.21 -15.55 -15.93
C LYS A 141 4.26 -16.10 -14.49
N LEU A 142 5.41 -16.59 -14.05
CA LEU A 142 5.59 -17.13 -12.69
C LEU A 142 5.52 -16.04 -11.60
N VAL A 143 5.96 -14.82 -11.90
CA VAL A 143 5.85 -13.67 -11.00
C VAL A 143 4.40 -13.15 -10.93
N HIS A 144 3.65 -13.20 -12.04
CA HIS A 144 2.24 -12.81 -12.05
C HIS A 144 1.35 -13.81 -11.28
N GLN A 145 1.66 -15.11 -11.34
CA GLN A 145 0.89 -16.15 -10.63
C GLN A 145 1.15 -16.18 -9.11
N LYS A 146 2.26 -15.61 -8.62
CA LYS A 146 2.57 -15.52 -7.18
C LYS A 146 2.03 -14.25 -6.50
N MET A 147 1.40 -13.34 -7.25
CA MET A 147 0.83 -12.09 -6.74
C MET A 147 -0.72 -12.04 -6.78
N ILE A 148 -1.36 -13.19 -6.98
CA ILE A 148 -2.80 -13.44 -6.77
C ILE A 148 -2.92 -14.40 -5.59
#